data_AF-A0A5C8LAP6-F1
#
_entry.id   AF-A0A5C8LAP6-F1
#
_cell.length_a   1.000
_cell.length_b   1.000
_cell.length_c   1.000
_cell.angle_alpha   90.00
_cell.angle_beta   90.00
_cell.angle_gamma   90.00
#
_symmetry.space_group_name_H-M   'P 1'
#
loop_
_entity.id
_entity.type
_entity.pdbx_description
1 polymer ?
#
loop_
_entity_poly.entity_id
_entity_poly.type
_entity_poly.pdbx_seq_one_letter_code
_entity_poly.pdbx_strand_id
1 'polypeptide(L)'
;MKKIIFMALTAGVFAFTSCSSDDDGGSSNDCQTCSLDFGDMSISSEFCDNGDGTITQIDEDGDETIVDLEGMSFQEYITAMEQTGMNCK
;
A
#
# COMPACT_ATOMS: atom_id res chain seq x y z
N MET A 1 -25.02 -6.98 -14.49
CA MET A 1 -25.04 -5.50 -14.53
C MET A 1 -24.19 -5.01 -13.38
N LYS A 2 -22.96 -4.56 -13.69
CA LYS A 2 -21.95 -4.16 -12.71
C LYS A 2 -22.40 -2.83 -12.10
N LYS A 3 -22.71 -2.82 -10.80
CA LYS A 3 -23.03 -1.59 -10.07
C LYS A 3 -21.75 -1.14 -9.37
N ILE A 4 -21.02 -0.24 -10.00
CA ILE A 4 -19.90 0.45 -9.35
C ILE A 4 -20.54 1.48 -8.42
N ILE A 5 -20.53 1.20 -7.12
CA ILE A 5 -20.92 2.17 -6.09
C ILE A 5 -19.64 2.94 -5.74
N PHE A 6 -19.54 4.16 -6.27
CA PHE A 6 -18.71 5.20 -5.68
C PHE A 6 -19.34 5.58 -4.35
N MET A 7 -18.68 5.32 -3.23
CA MET A 7 -19.13 5.86 -1.95
C MET A 7 -17.96 6.14 -1.00
N ALA A 8 -17.89 7.42 -0.65
CA ALA A 8 -17.34 7.99 0.57
C ALA A 8 -15.80 8.12 0.68
N LEU A 9 -15.32 9.25 0.15
CA LEU A 9 -14.40 10.14 0.87
C LEU A 9 -14.91 10.33 2.31
N THR A 10 -14.34 9.61 3.26
CA THR A 10 -14.36 9.99 4.68
C THR A 10 -12.94 10.29 5.09
N ALA A 11 -12.71 11.56 5.39
CA ALA A 11 -11.52 12.07 6.05
C ALA A 11 -11.27 11.29 7.35
N GLY A 12 -10.31 10.37 7.32
CA GLY A 12 -9.61 9.88 8.49
C GLY A 12 -8.25 10.57 8.51
N VAL A 13 -8.15 11.67 9.27
CA VAL A 13 -6.87 12.30 9.56
C VAL A 13 -6.09 11.34 10.44
N PHE A 14 -5.25 10.50 9.85
CA PHE A 14 -4.14 9.90 10.57
C PHE A 14 -2.87 10.50 10.00
N ALA A 15 -2.32 11.42 10.78
CA ALA A 15 -0.93 11.80 10.61
C ALA A 15 -0.08 10.60 11.01
N PHE A 16 0.29 9.76 10.04
CA PHE A 16 1.52 8.99 10.18
C PHE A 16 2.62 9.86 9.61
N THR A 17 3.58 10.12 10.46
CA THR A 17 4.77 10.85 10.12
C THR A 17 5.49 10.09 9.03
N SER A 18 5.63 10.71 7.85
CA SER A 18 6.76 10.47 6.96
C SER A 18 8.04 10.58 7.80
N CYS A 19 8.57 9.46 8.30
CA CYS A 19 9.74 9.44 9.17
C CYS A 19 10.76 8.44 8.63
N SER A 20 11.61 8.96 7.74
CA SER A 20 12.92 8.40 7.51
C SER A 20 13.74 8.52 8.81
N SER A 21 14.31 7.39 9.25
CA SER A 21 15.32 7.16 10.30
C SER A 21 14.80 6.36 11.52
N ASP A 22 15.20 5.09 11.57
CA ASP A 22 15.66 4.39 12.78
C ASP A 22 14.90 4.69 14.10
N ASP A 23 13.92 3.84 14.48
CA ASP A 23 13.76 3.20 15.82
C ASP A 23 12.37 2.53 15.97
N ASP A 24 12.36 1.27 16.40
CA ASP A 24 11.19 0.43 16.73
C ASP A 24 10.06 1.14 17.51
N GLY A 25 8.83 1.17 16.95
CA GLY A 25 7.73 1.92 17.57
C GLY A 25 6.29 1.62 17.12
N GLY A 26 5.96 0.39 16.77
CA GLY A 26 4.61 -0.19 16.95
C GLY A 26 3.40 0.57 16.39
N SER A 27 3.10 0.34 15.13
CA SER A 27 1.76 -0.08 14.70
C SER A 27 1.96 -1.21 13.72
N SER A 28 1.60 -2.43 14.14
CA SER A 28 1.69 -3.65 13.33
C SER A 28 0.63 -3.60 12.22
N ASN A 29 0.79 -2.67 11.29
CA ASN A 29 0.25 -2.80 9.95
C ASN A 29 1.37 -3.49 9.18
N ASP A 30 1.09 -4.63 8.56
CA ASP A 30 2.07 -5.31 7.72
C ASP A 30 2.29 -4.43 6.48
N CYS A 31 3.15 -3.41 6.59
CA CYS A 31 3.53 -2.55 5.48
C CYS A 31 4.66 -3.22 4.70
N GLN A 32 4.51 -3.29 3.38
CA GLN A 32 5.55 -3.75 2.47
C GLN A 32 5.87 -2.68 1.45
N THR A 33 7.16 -2.41 1.28
CA THR A 33 7.64 -1.51 0.23
C THR A 33 7.93 -2.34 -1.01
N CYS A 34 7.20 -2.07 -2.09
CA CYS A 34 7.42 -2.65 -3.39
C CYS A 34 8.16 -1.66 -4.30
N SER A 35 9.29 -2.09 -4.85
CA SER A 35 10.07 -1.29 -5.78
C SER A 35 10.16 -1.98 -7.15
N LEU A 36 10.12 -1.17 -8.20
CA LEU A 36 10.20 -1.60 -9.59
C LEU A 36 11.36 -0.87 -10.24
N ASP A 37 12.33 -1.64 -10.71
CA ASP A 37 13.52 -1.11 -11.39
C ASP A 37 13.40 -1.33 -12.90
N PHE A 38 13.41 -0.24 -13.65
CA PHE A 38 13.46 -0.21 -15.11
C PHE A 38 14.74 0.49 -15.59
N GLY A 39 15.87 -0.19 -15.43
CA GLY A 39 17.16 0.28 -15.95
C GLY A 39 17.76 1.37 -15.07
N ASP A 40 17.62 2.64 -15.47
CA ASP A 40 18.10 3.80 -14.69
C ASP A 40 16.97 4.47 -13.88
N MET A 41 15.74 3.95 -13.96
CA MET A 41 14.58 4.47 -13.23
C MET A 41 14.11 3.45 -12.21
N SER A 42 13.99 3.86 -10.95
CA SER A 42 13.41 3.06 -9.88
C SER A 42 12.20 3.78 -9.30
N ILE A 43 11.09 3.07 -9.24
CA ILE A 43 9.82 3.52 -8.67
C ILE A 43 9.55 2.69 -7.42
N SER A 44 9.17 3.31 -6.31
CA SER A 44 8.83 2.60 -5.08
C SER A 44 7.46 3.02 -4.58
N SER A 45 6.68 2.05 -4.09
CA SER A 45 5.41 2.29 -3.43
C SER A 45 5.31 1.43 -2.18
N GLU A 46 4.76 1.97 -1.10
CA GLU A 46 4.51 1.25 0.14
C GLU A 46 3.04 0.81 0.18
N PHE A 47 2.80 -0.41 0.66
CA PHE A 47 1.46 -0.98 0.79
C PHE A 47 1.28 -1.47 2.22
N CYS A 48 0.35 -0.86 2.95
CA CYS A 48 0.07 -1.18 4.35
C CYS A 48 -1.28 -1.88 4.50
N ASP A 49 -1.31 -3.04 5.16
CA ASP A 49 -2.57 -3.71 5.53
C ASP A 49 -3.29 -2.94 6.66
N ASN A 50 -4.56 -2.60 6.46
CA ASN A 50 -5.41 -1.98 7.47
C ASN A 50 -6.14 -3.02 8.35
N GLY A 51 -6.03 -4.31 8.04
CA GLY A 51 -6.63 -5.42 8.81
C GLY A 51 -8.16 -5.53 8.67
N ASP A 52 -8.78 -4.69 7.83
CA ASP A 52 -10.22 -4.67 7.55
C ASP A 52 -10.57 -5.16 6.13
N GLY A 53 -9.58 -5.69 5.41
CA GLY A 53 -9.73 -6.10 4.00
C GLY A 53 -9.39 -5.00 3.00
N THR A 54 -8.85 -3.88 3.47
CA THR A 54 -8.29 -2.81 2.64
C THR A 54 -6.80 -2.65 2.89
N ILE A 55 -6.11 -2.02 1.94
CA ILE A 55 -4.72 -1.60 2.07
C ILE A 55 -4.61 -0.10 1.81
N THR A 56 -3.59 0.52 2.38
CA THR A 56 -3.16 1.87 2.04
C THR A 56 -1.94 1.77 1.14
N GLN A 57 -2.08 2.18 -0.12
CA GLN A 57 -0.97 2.35 -1.06
C GLN A 57 -0.44 3.78 -0.91
N ILE A 58 0.87 3.93 -0.69
CA ILE A 58 1.59 5.19 -0.69
C ILE A 58 2.52 5.16 -1.91
N ASP A 59 2.39 6.12 -2.80
CA ASP A 59 3.27 6.20 -3.97
C ASP A 59 4.63 6.86 -3.66
N GLU A 60 5.46 7.01 -4.70
CA GLU A 60 6.78 7.62 -4.61
C GLU A 60 6.76 9.13 -4.27
N ASP A 61 5.63 9.80 -4.52
CA ASP A 61 5.39 11.21 -4.19
C ASP A 61 4.82 11.36 -2.77
N GLY A 62 4.45 10.24 -2.12
CA GLY A 62 3.86 10.18 -0.79
C GLY A 62 2.34 10.34 -0.79
N ASP A 63 1.68 10.25 -1.95
CA ASP A 63 0.23 10.30 -2.04
C ASP A 63 -0.38 8.95 -1.65
N GLU A 64 -1.38 9.03 -0.77
CA GLU A 64 -2.06 7.85 -0.21
C GLU A 64 -3.34 7.52 -0.99
N THR A 65 -3.48 6.24 -1.34
CA THR A 65 -4.67 5.68 -1.97
C THR A 65 -5.12 4.44 -1.22
N ILE A 66 -6.37 4.42 -0.75
CA ILE A 66 -6.97 3.24 -0.11
C ILE A 66 -7.50 2.31 -1.20
N VAL A 67 -7.07 1.05 -1.15
CA VAL A 67 -7.45 0.00 -2.12
C VAL A 67 -8.17 -1.14 -1.38
N ASP A 68 -9.36 -1.50 -1.85
CA ASP A 68 -10.12 -2.64 -1.33
C ASP A 68 -9.59 -3.93 -1.97
N LEU A 69 -9.26 -4.94 -1.16
CA LEU A 69 -8.70 -6.21 -1.64
C LEU A 69 -9.77 -7.15 -2.22
N GLU A 70 -11.05 -6.77 -2.17
CA GLU A 70 -12.21 -7.55 -2.62
C GLU A 70 -12.23 -8.99 -2.04
N GLY A 71 -11.70 -9.17 -0.82
CA GLY A 71 -11.58 -10.45 -0.13
C GLY A 71 -10.29 -11.23 -0.39
N MET A 72 -9.33 -10.65 -1.12
CA MET A 72 -7.95 -11.14 -1.21
C MET A 72 -7.20 -10.86 0.11
N SER A 73 -6.26 -11.73 0.48
CA SER A 73 -5.36 -11.43 1.60
C SER A 73 -4.26 -10.44 1.18
N PHE A 74 -3.75 -9.67 2.13
CA PHE A 74 -2.63 -8.75 1.88
C PHE A 74 -1.44 -9.45 1.22
N GLN A 75 -1.08 -10.64 1.70
CA GLN A 75 0.01 -11.43 1.13
C GLN A 75 -0.24 -11.82 -0.34
N GLU A 76 -1.46 -12.21 -0.70
CA GLU A 76 -1.81 -12.53 -2.09
C GLU A 76 -1.70 -11.29 -3.00
N TYR A 77 -2.08 -10.11 -2.49
CA TYR A 77 -1.93 -8.85 -3.20
C TYR A 77 -0.45 -8.53 -3.47
N ILE A 78 0.39 -8.62 -2.45
CA ILE A 78 1.84 -8.40 -2.58
C ILE A 78 2.46 -9.41 -3.56
N THR A 79 2.12 -10.69 -3.47
CA THR A 79 2.61 -11.70 -4.41
C THR A 79 2.13 -11.46 -5.85
N ALA A 80 0.96 -10.86 -6.05
CA ALA A 80 0.52 -10.43 -7.37
C ALA A 80 1.39 -9.28 -7.90
N MET A 81 1.77 -8.32 -7.05
CA MET A 81 2.70 -7.24 -7.42
C MET A 81 4.08 -7.79 -7.79
N GLU A 82 4.61 -8.76 -7.04
CA GLU A 82 5.86 -9.42 -7.38
C GLU A 82 5.82 -10.13 -8.75
N GLN A 83 4.69 -10.74 -9.10
CA GLN A 83 4.50 -11.35 -10.42
C GLN A 83 4.54 -10.34 -11.57
N THR A 84 4.25 -9.06 -11.30
CA THR A 84 4.39 -7.99 -12.30
C THR A 84 5.83 -7.50 -12.49
N GLY A 85 6.77 -8.02 -11.72
CA GLY A 85 8.19 -7.65 -11.76
C GLY A 85 8.61 -6.66 -10.66
N MET A 86 7.70 -6.30 -9.76
CA MET A 86 8.05 -5.54 -8.56
C MET A 86 8.81 -6.43 -7.56
N ASN A 87 9.58 -5.81 -6.68
CA ASN A 87 10.24 -6.47 -5.57
C ASN A 87 9.72 -5.87 -4.26
N CYS A 88 8.95 -6.64 -3.50
CA CYS A 88 8.34 -6.21 -2.25
C CYS A 88 9.15 -6.73 -1.05
N LYS A 89 9.41 -5.85 -0.07
CA LYS A 89 10.16 -6.17 1.15
C LYS A 89 9.59 -5.46 2.38
#